data_AF-A0A4Q3STM0-F1
#
_entry.id   AF-A0A4Q3STM0-F1
#
_cell.length_a   1.000
_cell.length_b   1.000
_cell.length_c   1.000
_cell.angle_alpha   90.00
_cell.angle_beta   90.00
_cell.angle_gamma   90.00
#
_symmetry.space_group_name_H-M   'P 1'
#
loop_
_entity.id
_entity.type
_entity.pdbx_description
1 polymer ?
#
loop_
_entity_poly.entity_id
_entity_poly.type
_entity_poly.pdbx_seq_one_letter_code
_entity_poly.pdbx_strand_id
1 'polypeptide(L)'
;MIRSRAFALSLMLASALAGSAFAATQRFVVMANGEKVGHLTAEVEPRAVTVDYAVNNNGRGPKAKEQIELDAQGLPVRWAIDGSSLFGSPVQERFAWTPGRAEWVSQADNGKVKSAAPTLYIANDASPWMLGVYVKALLKAPNHTLPVLPSGTMRLEEVRKLTLGEGASATPLTVYELSGIDLEPTYVLVDGQGELFGTLGGGLIREGFEGHLKDLQEVSQEIAIQRAMEAQKKLAHRFTTPVRIRNVRVFDPKTMKLGELSSVVVFGDKITGVMPEVPGAAAPKGEVVIDGQGGTLVPGLHDMHSHTTLSSNLFYLAAGVTSTRDQGNHNEELLGWVEGMDSGLLAGPRIVRNGFLEGRSDYSARHGFIPATLEEGLDNVRWYADHGYWQIKIYNSMNPDWVAPLAAEAHRLGMGVTGHVPAFSSPDRVIRDGYDDIAHVNQLMLGWILDPKEDTRTPLRLTGMARGKDLDLTSPRVQATIDLMKAKGTKLDTTAMILERLMLSRSGQVQAGDAYYIDHVPIAYQRYRKRSFVTVNSPQEDADYQAGFKKVLEVLKLLDDNNIQLLPGTDDGTGFSVHRELEVYVAAGITPAKTLR
;
A
#
# COMPACT_ATOMS: atom_id res chain seq x y z
N MET A 1 84.84 41.95 -18.21
CA MET A 1 83.95 41.06 -18.98
C MET A 1 82.59 41.06 -18.30
N ILE A 2 81.54 41.40 -19.08
CA ILE A 2 80.17 40.83 -19.04
C ILE A 2 79.46 40.87 -17.67
N ARG A 3 78.60 41.89 -17.42
CA ARG A 3 77.11 41.88 -17.54
C ARG A 3 76.42 40.97 -16.49
N SER A 4 75.33 41.29 -15.81
CA SER A 4 74.42 42.44 -15.81
C SER A 4 73.54 42.43 -14.56
N ARG A 5 73.08 43.64 -14.19
CA ARG A 5 72.02 44.04 -13.25
C ARG A 5 70.68 43.29 -13.39
N ALA A 6 69.91 43.20 -12.30
CA ALA A 6 68.56 43.80 -12.13
C ALA A 6 67.90 43.25 -10.83
N PHE A 7 67.67 44.07 -9.80
CA PHE A 7 66.37 44.69 -9.45
C PHE A 7 65.17 43.71 -9.43
N ALA A 8 64.78 43.27 -8.23
CA ALA A 8 63.49 42.61 -7.98
C ALA A 8 62.63 43.54 -7.12
N LEU A 9 61.59 44.08 -7.75
CA LEU A 9 60.54 44.88 -7.15
C LEU A 9 59.45 43.95 -6.62
N SER A 10 59.06 44.14 -5.36
CA SER A 10 58.01 43.41 -4.68
C SER A 10 56.63 43.71 -5.29
N LEU A 11 55.93 42.69 -5.77
CA LEU A 11 54.49 42.76 -6.05
C LEU A 11 53.79 41.59 -5.32
N MET A 12 53.12 41.90 -4.21
CA MET A 12 52.16 40.99 -3.58
C MET A 12 50.92 40.92 -4.45
N LEU A 13 50.69 39.79 -5.11
CA LEU A 13 49.39 39.44 -5.67
C LEU A 13 48.57 38.74 -4.57
N ALA A 14 47.52 39.40 -4.10
CA ALA A 14 46.50 38.78 -3.27
C ALA A 14 45.63 37.88 -4.16
N SER A 15 45.89 36.58 -4.11
CA SER A 15 45.03 35.56 -4.72
C SER A 15 43.78 35.39 -3.87
N ALA A 16 42.67 36.01 -4.29
CA ALA A 16 41.34 35.67 -3.78
C ALA A 16 40.99 34.25 -4.22
N LEU A 17 41.15 33.28 -3.31
CA LEU A 17 40.55 31.95 -3.45
C LEU A 17 39.04 32.09 -3.25
N ALA A 18 38.32 32.37 -4.34
CA ALA A 18 36.91 32.03 -4.42
C ALA A 18 36.84 30.49 -4.41
N GLY A 19 36.68 29.91 -3.23
CA GLY A 19 36.40 28.49 -3.09
C GLY A 19 35.10 28.18 -3.82
N SER A 20 35.19 27.55 -4.98
CA SER A 20 34.06 26.87 -5.60
C SER A 20 33.53 25.86 -4.58
N ALA A 21 32.35 26.13 -4.02
CA ALA A 21 31.67 25.18 -3.15
C ALA A 21 31.43 23.92 -4.00
N PHE A 22 32.19 22.86 -3.73
CA PHE A 22 32.01 21.59 -4.41
C PHE A 22 30.63 21.03 -4.06
N ALA A 23 29.93 20.48 -5.05
CA ALA A 23 28.71 19.72 -4.82
C ALA A 23 29.02 18.56 -3.85
N ALA A 24 28.18 18.38 -2.83
CA ALA A 24 28.29 17.27 -1.89
C ALA A 24 27.37 16.14 -2.33
N THR A 25 27.95 14.96 -2.57
CA THR A 25 27.17 13.76 -2.92
C THR A 25 26.67 13.08 -1.64
N GLN A 26 25.35 12.89 -1.52
CA GLN A 26 24.72 12.04 -0.50
C GLN A 26 24.21 10.75 -1.13
N ARG A 27 24.47 9.61 -0.48
CA ARG A 27 24.10 8.27 -0.98
C ARG A 27 23.24 7.53 0.02
N PHE A 28 22.19 6.90 -0.48
CA PHE A 28 21.25 6.10 0.29
C PHE A 28 20.96 4.79 -0.45
N VAL A 29 20.61 3.78 0.34
CA VAL A 29 20.20 2.47 -0.12
C VAL A 29 18.73 2.27 0.19
N VAL A 30 18.00 1.72 -0.78
CA VAL A 30 16.62 1.29 -0.56
C VAL A 30 16.63 -0.17 -0.12
N MET A 31 15.99 -0.45 1.02
CA MET A 31 16.03 -1.74 1.69
C MET A 31 14.65 -2.36 1.78
N ALA A 32 14.55 -3.67 1.53
CA ALA A 32 13.35 -4.46 1.75
C ALA A 32 13.73 -5.85 2.23
N ASN A 33 13.11 -6.31 3.32
CA ASN A 33 13.38 -7.61 3.95
C ASN A 33 14.88 -7.90 4.14
N GLY A 34 15.64 -6.91 4.64
CA GLY A 34 17.08 -7.02 4.87
C GLY A 34 17.96 -6.96 3.62
N GLU A 35 17.39 -6.81 2.43
CA GLU A 35 18.13 -6.80 1.15
C GLU A 35 18.09 -5.43 0.47
N LYS A 36 19.17 -5.12 -0.26
CA LYS A 36 19.24 -3.92 -1.12
C LYS A 36 18.37 -4.13 -2.35
N VAL A 37 17.38 -3.26 -2.55
CA VAL A 37 16.46 -3.29 -3.69
C VAL A 37 16.53 -2.02 -4.54
N GLY A 38 17.37 -1.05 -4.18
CA GLY A 38 17.46 0.19 -4.92
C GLY A 38 18.43 1.19 -4.29
N HIS A 39 18.44 2.39 -4.85
CA HIS A 39 19.34 3.46 -4.45
C HIS A 39 18.68 4.83 -4.58
N LEU A 40 19.23 5.78 -3.83
CA LEU A 40 19.03 7.21 -4.05
C LEU A 40 20.39 7.90 -3.94
N THR A 41 20.79 8.63 -4.98
CA THR A 41 21.98 9.49 -4.96
C THR A 41 21.54 10.93 -5.19
N ALA A 42 21.96 11.84 -4.32
CA ALA A 42 21.68 13.27 -4.43
C ALA A 42 22.99 14.07 -4.51
N GLU A 43 23.16 14.82 -5.59
CA GLU A 43 24.23 15.81 -5.73
C GLU A 43 23.71 17.15 -5.22
N VAL A 44 24.26 17.62 -4.10
CA VAL A 44 23.76 18.78 -3.36
C VAL A 44 24.68 19.98 -3.53
N GLU A 45 24.13 21.04 -4.12
CA GLU A 45 24.74 22.36 -4.20
C GLU A 45 23.97 23.34 -3.29
N PRO A 46 24.51 24.53 -2.97
CA PRO A 46 23.84 25.48 -2.07
C PRO A 46 22.42 25.87 -2.47
N ARG A 47 22.09 25.86 -3.77
CA ARG A 47 20.78 26.24 -4.31
C ARG A 47 20.22 25.28 -5.35
N ALA A 48 20.83 24.12 -5.51
CA ALA A 48 20.40 23.12 -6.48
C ALA A 48 20.61 21.71 -5.93
N VAL A 49 19.72 20.79 -6.28
CA VAL A 49 19.89 19.37 -6.00
C VAL A 49 19.54 18.57 -7.24
N THR A 50 20.40 17.62 -7.61
CA THR A 50 20.08 16.61 -8.63
C THR A 50 19.96 15.25 -7.98
N VAL A 51 18.86 14.54 -8.22
CA VAL A 51 18.59 13.22 -7.63
C VAL A 51 18.53 12.14 -8.71
N ASP A 52 19.15 11.00 -8.43
CA ASP A 52 18.96 9.73 -9.14
C ASP A 52 18.39 8.69 -8.18
N TYR A 53 17.21 8.17 -8.51
CA TYR A 53 16.48 7.22 -7.67
C TYR A 53 15.99 6.04 -8.51
N ALA A 54 16.20 4.82 -8.03
CA ALA A 54 15.63 3.63 -8.64
C ALA A 54 15.39 2.53 -7.61
N VAL A 55 14.30 1.78 -7.83
CA VAL A 55 13.98 0.56 -7.08
C VAL A 55 13.70 -0.58 -8.07
N ASN A 56 14.11 -1.78 -7.69
CA ASN A 56 13.67 -3.04 -8.29
C ASN A 56 13.37 -4.05 -7.18
N ASN A 57 12.09 -4.25 -6.93
CA ASN A 57 11.56 -5.27 -6.03
C ASN A 57 10.35 -5.92 -6.72
N ASN A 58 10.22 -7.25 -6.66
CA ASN A 58 9.11 -7.95 -7.31
C ASN A 58 9.06 -7.75 -8.85
N GLY A 59 10.23 -7.57 -9.47
CA GLY A 59 10.41 -7.31 -10.90
C GLY A 59 9.98 -5.91 -11.38
N ARG A 60 9.79 -4.95 -10.47
CA ARG A 60 9.28 -3.60 -10.76
C ARG A 60 9.78 -2.55 -9.75
N GLY A 61 9.53 -1.28 -10.01
CA GLY A 61 9.85 -0.21 -9.07
C GLY A 61 9.91 1.17 -9.74
N PRO A 62 9.70 2.24 -8.97
CA PRO A 62 9.83 3.60 -9.47
C PRO A 62 11.28 3.90 -9.87
N LYS A 63 11.41 4.78 -10.86
CA LYS A 63 12.69 5.38 -11.28
C LYS A 63 12.45 6.87 -11.46
N ALA A 64 13.34 7.69 -10.92
CA ALA A 64 13.21 9.14 -11.03
C ALA A 64 14.59 9.81 -11.19
N LYS A 65 14.64 10.78 -12.09
CA LYS A 65 15.67 11.82 -12.17
C LYS A 65 15.02 13.12 -11.75
N GLU A 66 15.57 13.79 -10.75
CA GLU A 66 15.02 15.03 -10.24
C GLU A 66 16.02 16.18 -10.32
N GLN A 67 15.50 17.37 -10.58
CA GLN A 67 16.23 18.64 -10.49
C GLN A 67 15.43 19.60 -9.62
N ILE A 68 16.02 20.03 -8.52
CA ILE A 68 15.40 20.94 -7.55
C ILE A 68 16.23 22.20 -7.50
N GLU A 69 15.61 23.36 -7.75
CA GLU A 69 16.22 24.66 -7.51
C GLU A 69 15.60 25.27 -6.24
N LEU A 70 16.45 25.77 -5.35
CA LEU A 70 16.08 26.28 -4.05
C LEU A 70 16.26 27.81 -3.97
N ASP A 71 15.38 28.46 -3.19
CA ASP A 71 15.60 29.84 -2.78
C ASP A 71 16.71 29.97 -1.71
N ALA A 72 16.95 31.18 -1.23
CA ALA A 72 17.96 31.41 -0.19
C ALA A 72 17.56 30.82 1.18
N GLN A 73 16.28 30.51 1.37
CA GLN A 73 15.71 29.91 2.57
C GLN A 73 15.69 28.37 2.48
N GLY A 74 16.01 27.80 1.32
CA GLY A 74 16.00 26.37 1.06
C GLY A 74 14.63 25.81 0.68
N LEU A 75 13.67 26.66 0.27
CA LEU A 75 12.39 26.23 -0.29
C LEU A 75 12.53 25.97 -1.80
N PRO A 76 11.88 24.90 -2.33
CA PRO A 76 11.82 24.69 -3.77
C PRO A 76 11.16 25.86 -4.48
N VAL A 77 11.85 26.39 -5.48
CA VAL A 77 11.28 27.34 -6.46
C VAL A 77 11.10 26.71 -7.82
N ARG A 78 11.87 25.66 -8.15
CA ARG A 78 11.61 24.80 -9.31
C ARG A 78 11.86 23.35 -8.92
N TRP A 79 11.03 22.44 -9.41
CA TRP A 79 11.21 21.01 -9.25
C TRP A 79 10.80 20.32 -10.55
N ALA A 80 11.73 19.62 -11.18
CA ALA A 80 11.46 18.76 -12.33
C ALA A 80 11.73 17.31 -11.95
N ILE A 81 10.78 16.43 -12.27
CA ILE A 81 10.85 14.99 -12.01
C ILE A 81 10.53 14.28 -13.33
N ASP A 82 11.44 13.43 -13.78
CA ASP A 82 11.28 12.60 -14.97
C ASP A 82 11.60 11.14 -14.66
N GLY A 83 10.80 10.21 -15.16
CA GLY A 83 11.08 8.78 -14.97
C GLY A 83 9.88 7.87 -15.21
N SER A 84 9.71 6.88 -14.34
CA SER A 84 8.62 5.90 -14.42
C SER A 84 8.07 5.57 -13.03
N SER A 85 6.75 5.40 -12.94
CA SER A 85 6.07 4.98 -11.72
C SER A 85 6.40 3.52 -11.35
N LEU A 86 5.88 3.04 -10.22
CA LEU A 86 6.02 1.66 -9.73
C LEU A 86 5.76 0.59 -10.80
N PHE A 87 4.79 0.84 -11.68
CA PHE A 87 4.33 -0.11 -12.70
C PHE A 87 4.80 0.25 -14.13
N GLY A 88 5.69 1.26 -14.25
CA GLY A 88 6.33 1.61 -15.52
C GLY A 88 5.69 2.76 -16.29
N SER A 89 4.57 3.32 -15.82
CA SER A 89 3.94 4.47 -16.49
C SER A 89 4.88 5.69 -16.48
N PRO A 90 5.04 6.41 -17.62
CA PRO A 90 5.93 7.57 -17.68
C PRO A 90 5.55 8.67 -16.68
N VAL A 91 6.53 9.19 -15.95
CA VAL A 91 6.38 10.29 -15.00
C VAL A 91 7.02 11.54 -15.59
N GLN A 92 6.25 12.62 -15.65
CA GLN A 92 6.73 13.98 -15.90
C GLN A 92 5.99 14.92 -14.97
N GLU A 93 6.70 15.43 -13.96
CA GLU A 93 6.16 16.38 -13.01
C GLU A 93 7.02 17.63 -12.98
N ARG A 94 6.37 18.80 -12.93
CA ARG A 94 6.99 20.11 -12.97
C ARG A 94 6.30 21.02 -11.96
N PHE A 95 7.09 21.68 -11.14
CA PHE A 95 6.67 22.77 -10.29
C PHE A 95 7.56 23.98 -10.53
N ALA A 96 6.97 25.17 -10.54
CA ALA A 96 7.70 26.43 -10.60
C ALA A 96 6.99 27.49 -9.76
N TRP A 97 7.79 28.25 -9.02
CA TRP A 97 7.41 29.51 -8.40
C TRP A 97 8.20 30.65 -9.05
N THR A 98 7.49 31.73 -9.35
CA THR A 98 8.03 33.02 -9.73
C THR A 98 7.37 34.09 -8.87
N PRO A 99 7.96 35.28 -8.69
CA PRO A 99 7.36 36.33 -7.88
C PRO A 99 5.89 36.59 -8.27
N GLY A 100 4.97 36.30 -7.33
CA GLY A 100 3.53 36.46 -7.50
C GLY A 100 2.77 35.22 -7.97
N ARG A 101 3.44 34.11 -8.34
CA ARG A 101 2.79 32.92 -8.91
C ARG A 101 3.52 31.60 -8.61
N ALA A 102 2.78 30.60 -8.17
CA ALA A 102 3.17 29.19 -8.25
C ALA A 102 2.35 28.45 -9.32
N GLU A 103 2.95 27.53 -10.04
CA GLU A 103 2.28 26.65 -11.02
C GLU A 103 2.89 25.24 -11.02
N TRP A 104 2.06 24.24 -11.27
CA TRP A 104 2.49 22.85 -11.34
C TRP A 104 1.72 22.06 -12.38
N VAL A 105 2.36 20.98 -12.85
CA VAL A 105 1.78 19.93 -13.68
C VAL A 105 2.36 18.61 -13.18
N SER A 106 1.51 17.62 -12.95
CA SER A 106 1.87 16.26 -12.57
C SER A 106 0.94 15.26 -13.25
N GLN A 107 1.15 13.96 -13.03
CA GLN A 107 0.16 12.97 -13.47
C GLN A 107 -1.21 13.20 -12.82
N ALA A 108 -1.23 13.58 -11.55
CA ALA A 108 -2.46 13.64 -10.78
C ALA A 108 -3.31 14.89 -11.06
N ASP A 109 -2.67 16.00 -11.43
CA ASP A 109 -3.29 17.32 -11.50
C ASP A 109 -2.37 18.36 -12.14
N ASN A 110 -2.95 19.52 -12.45
CA ASN A 110 -2.23 20.75 -12.77
C ASN A 110 -2.91 21.92 -12.09
N GLY A 111 -2.16 22.99 -11.84
CA GLY A 111 -2.73 24.17 -11.20
C GLY A 111 -1.82 25.37 -11.18
N LYS A 112 -2.41 26.51 -10.83
CA LYS A 112 -1.75 27.80 -10.74
C LYS A 112 -2.42 28.64 -9.67
N VAL A 113 -1.62 29.17 -8.74
CA VAL A 113 -2.09 30.01 -7.64
C VAL A 113 -1.26 31.28 -7.53
N LYS A 114 -1.91 32.36 -7.07
CA LYS A 114 -1.19 33.57 -6.69
C LYS A 114 -0.38 33.29 -5.43
N SER A 115 0.91 33.57 -5.46
CA SER A 115 1.81 33.30 -4.34
C SER A 115 2.86 34.40 -4.24
N ALA A 116 2.72 35.29 -3.25
CA ALA A 116 3.63 36.42 -3.06
C ALA A 116 5.04 35.98 -2.61
N ALA A 117 5.13 34.83 -1.95
CA ALA A 117 6.37 34.19 -1.52
C ALA A 117 6.41 32.72 -2.00
N PRO A 118 7.58 32.08 -2.04
CA PRO A 118 7.69 30.63 -2.26
C PRO A 118 6.84 29.86 -1.25
N THR A 119 6.09 28.87 -1.73
CA THR A 119 5.26 27.99 -0.90
C THR A 119 5.70 26.56 -1.15
N LEU A 120 5.74 25.74 -0.09
CA LEU A 120 6.20 24.36 -0.20
C LEU A 120 5.26 23.54 -1.09
N TYR A 121 5.81 22.96 -2.14
CA TYR A 121 5.11 22.08 -3.06
C TYR A 121 5.24 20.62 -2.63
N ILE A 122 4.10 19.93 -2.50
CA ILE A 122 4.07 18.48 -2.31
C ILE A 122 4.24 17.85 -3.68
N ALA A 123 5.27 17.03 -3.87
CA ALA A 123 5.50 16.35 -5.14
C ALA A 123 4.69 15.03 -5.17
N ASN A 124 4.16 14.66 -6.33
CA ASN A 124 3.36 13.45 -6.49
C ASN A 124 4.26 12.23 -6.69
N ASP A 125 5.17 12.25 -7.66
CA ASP A 125 5.99 11.09 -8.05
C ASP A 125 7.48 11.25 -7.68
N ALA A 126 7.78 12.02 -6.64
CA ALA A 126 9.15 12.23 -6.16
C ALA A 126 9.73 11.01 -5.44
N SER A 127 11.06 10.95 -5.42
CA SER A 127 11.83 10.07 -4.55
C SER A 127 11.70 10.49 -3.08
N PRO A 128 12.08 9.62 -2.13
CA PRO A 128 12.06 9.96 -0.71
C PRO A 128 12.98 11.13 -0.31
N TRP A 129 13.82 11.65 -1.22
CA TRP A 129 14.58 12.89 -0.99
C TRP A 129 13.66 14.06 -0.58
N MET A 130 12.42 14.06 -1.08
CA MET A 130 11.40 15.05 -0.71
C MET A 130 11.22 15.19 0.80
N LEU A 131 11.39 14.11 1.58
CA LEU A 131 11.25 14.13 3.03
C LEU A 131 12.28 15.05 3.68
N GLY A 132 13.53 15.03 3.19
CA GLY A 132 14.58 15.94 3.66
C GLY A 132 14.28 17.41 3.34
N VAL A 133 13.73 17.67 2.16
CA VAL A 133 13.27 19.02 1.76
C VAL A 133 12.16 19.50 2.69
N TYR A 134 11.18 18.65 2.99
CA TYR A 134 10.04 18.98 3.84
C TYR A 134 10.46 19.25 5.28
N VAL A 135 11.28 18.38 5.87
CA VAL A 135 11.83 18.55 7.21
C VAL A 135 12.57 19.89 7.32
N LYS A 136 13.50 20.19 6.41
CA LYS A 136 14.29 21.43 6.45
C LYS A 136 13.42 22.69 6.32
N ALA A 137 12.37 22.64 5.50
CA ALA A 137 11.42 23.73 5.38
C ALA A 137 10.64 23.95 6.68
N LEU A 138 10.16 22.88 7.30
CA LEU A 138 9.35 22.94 8.52
C LEU A 138 10.18 23.32 9.75
N LEU A 139 11.43 22.87 9.88
CA LEU A 139 12.31 23.27 10.99
C LEU A 139 12.57 24.78 11.03
N LYS A 140 12.48 25.46 9.89
CA LYS A 140 12.60 26.93 9.79
C LYS A 140 11.26 27.66 9.95
N ALA A 141 10.15 26.92 9.90
CA ALA A 141 8.81 27.49 9.94
C ALA A 141 8.35 27.73 11.39
N PRO A 142 7.59 28.81 11.66
CA PRO A 142 6.95 29.01 12.94
C PRO A 142 6.11 27.79 13.35
N ASN A 143 6.30 27.30 14.58
CA ASN A 143 5.61 26.12 15.12
C ASN A 143 5.76 24.85 14.25
N HIS A 144 6.80 24.77 13.44
CA HIS A 144 7.07 23.65 12.53
C HIS A 144 5.89 23.28 11.63
N THR A 145 5.16 24.29 11.17
CA THR A 145 3.93 24.12 10.38
C THR A 145 3.95 25.02 9.17
N LEU A 146 3.58 24.50 8.00
CA LEU A 146 3.49 25.26 6.75
C LEU A 146 2.22 24.93 5.96
N PRO A 147 1.53 25.93 5.38
CA PRO A 147 0.61 25.66 4.29
C PRO A 147 1.39 25.12 3.08
N VAL A 148 0.78 24.21 2.33
CA VAL A 148 1.43 23.56 1.20
C VAL A 148 0.58 23.60 -0.06
N LEU A 149 1.22 23.42 -1.21
CA LEU A 149 0.58 23.28 -2.50
C LEU A 149 0.48 21.80 -2.89
N PRO A 150 -0.61 21.36 -3.53
CA PRO A 150 -1.76 22.15 -3.99
C PRO A 150 -2.71 22.66 -2.89
N SER A 151 -2.79 21.97 -1.75
CA SER A 151 -3.63 22.35 -0.62
C SER A 151 -3.19 21.64 0.66
N GLY A 152 -3.72 22.07 1.80
CA GLY A 152 -3.47 21.44 3.09
C GLY A 152 -2.41 22.14 3.92
N THR A 153 -2.04 21.51 5.03
CA THR A 153 -1.05 22.02 5.98
C THR A 153 -0.21 20.86 6.45
N MET A 154 1.11 21.02 6.34
CA MET A 154 2.08 20.03 6.78
C MET A 154 2.64 20.45 8.14
N ARG A 155 2.85 19.47 9.01
CA ARG A 155 3.39 19.64 10.35
C ARG A 155 4.55 18.68 10.60
N LEU A 156 5.55 19.15 11.33
CA LEU A 156 6.67 18.36 11.82
C LEU A 156 6.67 18.34 13.36
N GLU A 157 6.83 17.17 13.94
CA GLU A 157 6.93 16.99 15.39
C GLU A 157 8.16 16.16 15.74
N GLU A 158 8.97 16.62 16.71
CA GLU A 158 10.07 15.83 17.25
C GLU A 158 9.48 14.71 18.12
N VAL A 159 9.73 13.46 17.75
CA VAL A 159 9.18 12.29 18.46
C VAL A 159 10.20 11.71 19.43
N ARG A 160 11.43 11.53 18.96
CA ARG A 160 12.47 10.82 19.72
C ARG A 160 13.86 11.21 19.25
N LYS A 161 14.81 11.32 20.18
CA LYS A 161 16.25 11.36 19.87
C LYS A 161 16.87 10.00 20.13
N LEU A 162 17.75 9.58 19.24
CA LEU A 162 18.46 8.30 19.35
C LEU A 162 19.90 8.46 18.86
N THR A 163 20.73 7.46 19.10
CA THR A 163 22.12 7.44 18.64
C THR A 163 22.39 6.07 18.07
N LEU A 164 22.89 6.02 16.83
CA LEU A 164 23.31 4.77 16.19
C LEU A 164 24.80 4.53 16.42
N GLY A 165 25.16 3.32 16.82
CA GLY A 165 26.53 2.94 17.15
C GLY A 165 27.02 3.51 18.48
N GLU A 166 28.30 3.26 18.79
CA GLU A 166 28.93 3.62 20.06
C GLU A 166 30.27 4.33 19.84
N GLY A 167 30.76 5.03 20.87
CA GLY A 167 32.08 5.66 20.85
C GLY A 167 32.24 6.68 19.71
N ALA A 168 33.33 6.57 18.95
CA ALA A 168 33.66 7.53 17.89
C ALA A 168 32.79 7.40 16.62
N SER A 169 32.06 6.29 16.43
CA SER A 169 31.11 6.10 15.32
C SER A 169 29.67 6.44 15.70
N ALA A 170 29.44 6.85 16.95
CA ALA A 170 28.13 7.24 17.45
C ALA A 170 27.55 8.39 16.60
N THR A 171 26.42 8.12 15.95
CA THR A 171 25.74 9.08 15.09
C THR A 171 24.43 9.52 15.75
N PRO A 172 24.34 10.76 16.25
CA PRO A 172 23.11 11.26 16.86
C PRO A 172 22.05 11.54 15.80
N LEU A 173 20.86 11.00 16.00
CA LEU A 173 19.71 11.16 15.12
C LEU A 173 18.49 11.67 15.89
N THR A 174 17.61 12.34 15.16
CA THR A 174 16.28 12.73 15.63
C THR A 174 15.23 12.10 14.70
N VAL A 175 14.26 11.43 15.30
CA VAL A 175 13.03 10.97 14.65
C VAL A 175 12.03 12.10 14.67
N TYR A 176 11.60 12.50 13.48
CA TYR A 176 10.48 13.43 13.33
C TYR A 176 9.26 12.73 12.74
N GLU A 177 8.08 13.08 13.23
CA GLU A 177 6.80 12.76 12.60
C GLU A 177 6.44 13.86 11.60
N LEU A 178 6.25 13.48 10.33
CA LEU A 178 5.72 14.34 9.29
C LEU A 178 4.25 13.98 9.04
N SER A 179 3.34 14.93 9.22
CA SER A 179 1.89 14.68 9.11
C SER A 179 1.13 15.81 8.39
N GLY A 180 -0.15 15.54 8.07
CA GLY A 180 -1.13 16.51 7.58
C GLY A 180 -1.45 16.46 6.09
N ILE A 181 -0.62 15.81 5.28
CA ILE A 181 -0.83 15.71 3.81
C ILE A 181 -1.20 14.31 3.31
N ASP A 182 -1.07 13.29 4.16
CA ASP A 182 -1.40 11.89 3.84
C ASP A 182 -2.25 11.26 4.97
N LEU A 183 -2.81 10.06 4.72
CA LEU A 183 -3.67 9.34 5.67
C LEU A 183 -2.94 8.95 6.97
N GLU A 184 -1.65 8.67 6.87
CA GLU A 184 -0.80 8.31 7.98
C GLU A 184 0.47 9.17 8.00
N PRO A 185 1.08 9.39 9.17
CA PRO A 185 2.33 10.11 9.24
C PRO A 185 3.47 9.29 8.62
N THR A 186 4.50 10.00 8.17
CA THR A 186 5.79 9.41 7.84
C THR A 186 6.81 9.77 8.92
N TYR A 187 7.56 8.79 9.41
CA TYR A 187 8.62 9.01 10.39
C TYR A 187 9.97 9.14 9.68
N VAL A 188 10.60 10.33 9.80
CA VAL A 188 11.82 10.69 9.10
C VAL A 188 12.99 10.72 10.08
N LEU A 189 14.10 10.07 9.72
CA LEU A 189 15.36 10.13 10.46
C LEU A 189 16.20 11.30 9.96
N VAL A 190 16.69 12.11 10.88
CA VAL A 190 17.43 13.34 10.58
C VAL A 190 18.68 13.38 11.46
N ASP A 191 19.82 13.74 10.89
CA ASP A 191 21.08 13.84 11.65
C ASP A 191 21.23 15.18 12.41
N GLY A 192 22.33 15.33 13.14
CA GLY A 192 22.64 16.55 13.88
C GLY A 192 22.84 17.81 13.02
N GLN A 193 22.97 17.66 11.69
CA GLN A 193 23.09 18.73 10.72
C GLN A 193 21.74 19.11 10.10
N GLY A 194 20.66 18.40 10.43
CA GLY A 194 19.34 18.62 9.83
C GLY A 194 19.21 17.98 8.44
N GLU A 195 20.08 17.04 8.09
CA GLU A 195 20.09 16.35 6.81
C GLU A 195 19.31 15.03 6.89
N LEU A 196 18.67 14.62 5.78
CA LEU A 196 17.94 13.36 5.71
C LEU A 196 18.88 12.19 5.98
N PHE A 197 18.54 11.34 6.94
CA PHE A 197 19.29 10.12 7.26
C PHE A 197 18.59 8.86 6.73
N GLY A 198 17.27 8.88 6.64
CA GLY A 198 16.47 7.77 6.14
C GLY A 198 15.02 7.87 6.61
N THR A 199 14.30 6.77 6.47
CA THR A 199 12.94 6.59 7.01
C THR A 199 12.97 5.60 8.17
N LEU A 200 12.27 5.93 9.25
CA LEU A 200 12.14 5.01 10.38
C LEU A 200 11.26 3.82 9.97
N GLY A 201 11.64 2.60 10.38
CA GLY A 201 10.93 1.37 9.99
C GLY A 201 11.45 0.72 8.70
N GLY A 202 12.49 1.30 8.07
CA GLY A 202 13.14 0.77 6.88
C GLY A 202 12.70 1.47 5.60
N GLY A 203 13.03 0.89 4.45
CA GLY A 203 12.75 1.48 3.14
C GLY A 203 13.91 2.30 2.60
N LEU A 204 14.38 3.35 3.29
CA LEU A 204 15.53 4.16 2.86
C LEU A 204 16.48 4.42 4.03
N ILE A 205 17.78 4.24 3.83
CA ILE A 205 18.82 4.57 4.81
C ILE A 205 20.09 5.08 4.12
N ARG A 206 20.86 5.97 4.77
CA ARG A 206 22.19 6.37 4.25
C ARG A 206 23.08 5.15 4.06
N GLU A 207 23.84 5.18 2.97
CA GLU A 207 24.82 4.14 2.64
C GLU A 207 25.87 4.02 3.76
N GLY A 208 26.16 2.79 4.18
CA GLY A 208 27.07 2.47 5.29
C GLY A 208 26.36 2.20 6.62
N PHE A 209 25.05 2.44 6.74
CA PHE A 209 24.28 2.24 7.97
C PHE A 209 23.27 1.08 7.89
N GLU A 210 23.31 0.27 6.83
CA GLU A 210 22.36 -0.85 6.62
C GLU A 210 22.37 -1.86 7.78
N GLY A 211 23.48 -1.98 8.50
CA GLY A 211 23.60 -2.84 9.68
C GLY A 211 22.71 -2.44 10.87
N HIS A 212 22.19 -1.21 10.89
CA HIS A 212 21.34 -0.68 11.97
C HIS A 212 19.84 -0.77 11.68
N LEU A 213 19.43 -1.41 10.57
CA LEU A 213 18.02 -1.46 10.19
C LEU A 213 17.15 -2.14 11.24
N LYS A 214 17.66 -3.20 11.90
CA LYS A 214 16.92 -3.90 12.94
C LYS A 214 16.65 -2.98 14.15
N ASP A 215 17.67 -2.28 14.63
CA ASP A 215 17.54 -1.31 15.74
C ASP A 215 16.48 -0.24 15.40
N LEU A 216 16.49 0.26 14.17
CA LEU A 216 15.54 1.26 13.69
C LEU A 216 14.12 0.69 13.50
N GLN A 217 13.98 -0.58 13.12
CA GLN A 217 12.69 -1.27 13.04
C GLN A 217 12.06 -1.43 14.41
N GLU A 218 12.83 -1.83 15.43
CA GLU A 218 12.35 -1.93 16.81
C GLU A 218 11.83 -0.57 17.32
N VAL A 219 12.58 0.51 17.10
CA VAL A 219 12.14 1.87 17.44
C VAL A 219 10.86 2.27 16.68
N SER A 220 10.74 1.89 15.41
CA SER A 220 9.54 2.14 14.60
C SER A 220 8.32 1.44 15.18
N GLN A 221 8.46 0.16 15.55
CA GLN A 221 7.37 -0.64 16.12
C GLN A 221 6.89 -0.05 17.44
N GLU A 222 7.80 0.35 18.32
CA GLU A 222 7.44 1.00 19.60
C GLU A 222 6.60 2.27 19.38
N ILE A 223 7.02 3.14 18.45
CA ILE A 223 6.32 4.39 18.15
C ILE A 223 4.93 4.08 17.55
N ALA A 224 4.85 3.12 16.61
CA ALA A 224 3.59 2.74 15.98
C ALA A 224 2.60 2.12 16.99
N ILE A 225 3.07 1.24 17.88
CA ILE A 225 2.25 0.63 18.94
C ILE A 225 1.75 1.70 19.91
N GLN A 226 2.62 2.61 20.36
CA GLN A 226 2.23 3.68 21.26
C GLN A 226 1.13 4.57 20.65
N ARG A 227 1.29 4.95 19.37
CA ARG A 227 0.28 5.73 18.64
C ARG A 227 -1.04 4.97 18.53
N ALA A 228 -1.00 3.68 18.23
CA ALA A 228 -2.20 2.84 18.13
C ALA A 228 -2.92 2.67 19.48
N MET A 229 -2.18 2.52 20.58
CA MET A 229 -2.72 2.49 21.93
C MET A 229 -3.40 3.82 22.33
N GLU A 230 -2.79 4.95 21.96
CA GLU A 230 -3.39 6.28 22.18
C GLU A 230 -4.67 6.45 21.37
N ALA A 231 -4.69 6.01 20.11
CA ALA A 231 -5.89 6.00 19.28
C ALA A 231 -6.99 5.12 19.90
N GLN A 232 -6.67 3.90 20.34
CA GLN A 232 -7.60 3.01 21.03
C GLN A 232 -8.18 3.68 22.28
N LYS A 233 -7.34 4.28 23.13
CA LYS A 233 -7.78 5.00 24.34
C LYS A 233 -8.73 6.16 24.03
N LYS A 234 -8.49 6.86 22.91
CA LYS A 234 -9.27 8.04 22.50
C LYS A 234 -10.59 7.66 21.83
N LEU A 235 -10.61 6.60 21.02
CA LEU A 235 -11.71 6.29 20.10
C LEU A 235 -12.63 5.17 20.61
N ALA A 236 -12.14 4.26 21.46
CA ALA A 236 -12.92 3.11 21.88
C ALA A 236 -14.03 3.49 22.87
N HIS A 237 -15.26 3.07 22.56
CA HIS A 237 -16.38 3.10 23.50
C HIS A 237 -16.53 1.74 24.17
N ARG A 238 -16.42 1.69 25.51
CA ARG A 238 -16.63 0.47 26.29
C ARG A 238 -17.98 0.50 26.97
N PHE A 239 -18.86 -0.42 26.59
CA PHE A 239 -20.19 -0.56 27.17
C PHE A 239 -20.21 -1.72 28.17
N THR A 240 -20.52 -1.43 29.43
CA THR A 240 -20.70 -2.43 30.51
C THR A 240 -22.15 -2.88 30.66
N THR A 241 -23.05 -2.26 29.91
CA THR A 241 -24.48 -2.55 29.85
C THR A 241 -24.87 -2.96 28.43
N PRO A 242 -26.04 -3.59 28.22
CA PRO A 242 -26.50 -3.92 26.87
C PRO A 242 -26.61 -2.68 25.98
N VAL A 243 -26.26 -2.85 24.71
CA VAL A 243 -26.41 -1.85 23.65
C VAL A 243 -27.57 -2.28 22.77
N ARG A 244 -28.59 -1.44 22.66
CA ARG A 244 -29.72 -1.62 21.77
C ARG A 244 -29.57 -0.73 20.54
N ILE A 245 -29.48 -1.36 19.38
CA ILE A 245 -29.58 -0.70 18.08
C ILE A 245 -31.04 -0.84 17.65
N ARG A 246 -31.82 0.24 17.78
CA ARG A 246 -33.26 0.25 17.48
C ARG A 246 -33.56 0.83 16.10
N ASN A 247 -34.78 0.64 15.61
CA ASN A 247 -35.25 1.26 14.36
C ASN A 247 -34.32 0.91 13.18
N VAL A 248 -34.02 -0.38 13.01
CA VAL A 248 -33.19 -0.91 11.92
C VAL A 248 -33.90 -2.04 11.18
N ARG A 249 -33.57 -2.23 9.91
CA ARG A 249 -33.94 -3.42 9.13
C ARG A 249 -32.74 -4.36 9.08
N VAL A 250 -32.88 -5.58 9.60
CA VAL A 250 -31.78 -6.54 9.62
C VAL A 250 -31.72 -7.29 8.29
N PHE A 251 -30.56 -7.28 7.65
CA PHE A 251 -30.27 -8.15 6.51
C PHE A 251 -29.85 -9.53 7.01
N ASP A 252 -30.57 -10.58 6.59
CA ASP A 252 -30.21 -11.96 6.88
C ASP A 252 -29.47 -12.58 5.68
N PRO A 253 -28.15 -12.82 5.77
CA PRO A 253 -27.37 -13.38 4.67
C PRO A 253 -27.75 -14.83 4.36
N LYS A 254 -28.33 -15.59 5.29
CA LYS A 254 -28.74 -16.99 5.02
C LYS A 254 -29.93 -17.05 4.09
N THR A 255 -30.91 -16.16 4.28
CA THR A 255 -32.11 -16.08 3.44
C THR A 255 -31.98 -15.05 2.32
N MET A 256 -30.93 -14.21 2.36
CA MET A 256 -30.69 -13.10 1.43
C MET A 256 -31.85 -12.10 1.40
N LYS A 257 -32.48 -11.86 2.56
CA LYS A 257 -33.66 -11.00 2.71
C LYS A 257 -33.42 -9.89 3.71
N LEU A 258 -34.05 -8.74 3.42
CA LEU A 258 -34.16 -7.63 4.36
C LEU A 258 -35.42 -7.82 5.21
N GLY A 259 -35.25 -7.79 6.53
CA GLY A 259 -36.36 -7.91 7.48
C GLY A 259 -37.18 -6.63 7.66
N GLU A 260 -38.20 -6.74 8.52
CA GLU A 260 -38.96 -5.59 9.01
C GLU A 260 -38.17 -4.79 10.05
N LEU A 261 -38.70 -3.61 10.41
CA LEU A 261 -38.11 -2.78 11.47
C LEU A 261 -38.00 -3.56 12.78
N SER A 262 -36.80 -3.55 13.33
CA SER A 262 -36.37 -4.35 14.45
C SER A 262 -35.48 -3.55 15.41
N SER A 263 -35.38 -4.06 16.63
CA SER A 263 -34.38 -3.71 17.63
C SER A 263 -33.43 -4.89 17.83
N VAL A 264 -32.12 -4.62 17.78
CA VAL A 264 -31.06 -5.61 18.02
C VAL A 264 -30.34 -5.27 19.32
N VAL A 265 -30.22 -6.25 20.22
CA VAL A 265 -29.57 -6.09 21.53
C VAL A 265 -28.26 -6.85 21.55
N VAL A 266 -27.19 -6.13 21.85
CA VAL A 266 -25.83 -6.67 21.99
C VAL A 266 -25.41 -6.57 23.46
N PHE A 267 -24.83 -7.64 24.01
CA PHE A 267 -24.21 -7.62 25.33
C PHE A 267 -22.91 -8.42 25.29
N GLY A 268 -21.81 -7.80 25.74
CA GLY A 268 -20.48 -8.35 25.56
C GLY A 268 -20.14 -8.52 24.07
N ASP A 269 -19.79 -9.74 23.69
CA ASP A 269 -19.39 -10.15 22.34
C ASP A 269 -20.55 -10.76 21.52
N LYS A 270 -21.79 -10.73 22.03
CA LYS A 270 -22.92 -11.46 21.45
C LYS A 270 -24.14 -10.59 21.19
N ILE A 271 -24.81 -10.89 20.08
CA ILE A 271 -26.20 -10.50 19.87
C ILE A 271 -27.07 -11.38 20.78
N THR A 272 -27.74 -10.78 21.75
CA THR A 272 -28.59 -11.48 22.74
C THR A 272 -30.06 -11.49 22.35
N GLY A 273 -30.48 -10.64 21.41
CA GLY A 273 -31.83 -10.66 20.89
C GLY A 273 -32.02 -9.81 19.65
N VAL A 274 -32.94 -10.25 18.79
CA VAL A 274 -33.51 -9.48 17.68
C VAL A 274 -35.02 -9.53 17.87
N MET A 275 -35.66 -8.36 17.96
CA MET A 275 -37.09 -8.25 18.24
C MET A 275 -37.74 -7.19 17.35
N PRO A 276 -39.04 -7.30 17.04
CA PRO A 276 -39.75 -6.25 16.31
C PRO A 276 -39.59 -4.89 16.98
N GLU A 277 -39.43 -3.84 16.17
CA GLU A 277 -39.42 -2.46 16.68
C GLU A 277 -40.82 -2.07 17.16
N VAL A 278 -40.91 -1.42 18.32
CA VAL A 278 -42.16 -0.91 18.87
C VAL A 278 -42.13 0.63 18.86
N PRO A 279 -42.83 1.28 17.92
CA PRO A 279 -42.83 2.74 17.82
C PRO A 279 -43.28 3.40 19.14
N GLY A 280 -42.50 4.36 19.61
CA GLY A 280 -42.81 5.11 20.84
C GLY A 280 -42.56 4.36 22.15
N ALA A 281 -42.04 3.12 22.11
CA ALA A 281 -41.60 2.43 23.31
C ALA A 281 -40.44 3.18 23.98
N ALA A 282 -40.52 3.33 25.30
CA ALA A 282 -39.41 3.85 26.07
C ALA A 282 -38.22 2.87 26.00
N ALA A 283 -37.01 3.41 25.86
CA ALA A 283 -35.79 2.62 26.00
C ALA A 283 -35.76 1.92 27.37
N PRO A 284 -35.41 0.62 27.44
CA PRO A 284 -35.23 -0.04 28.72
C PRO A 284 -34.20 0.70 29.58
N LYS A 285 -34.47 0.81 30.89
CA LYS A 285 -33.53 1.44 31.81
C LYS A 285 -32.24 0.62 31.87
N GLY A 286 -31.10 1.30 31.84
CA GLY A 286 -29.79 0.66 31.94
C GLY A 286 -29.28 0.04 30.65
N GLU A 287 -29.82 0.42 29.49
CA GLU A 287 -29.25 0.11 28.18
C GLU A 287 -28.71 1.37 27.50
N VAL A 288 -27.69 1.22 26.68
CA VAL A 288 -27.27 2.26 25.72
C VAL A 288 -28.12 2.11 24.46
N VAL A 289 -28.71 3.20 23.98
CA VAL A 289 -29.56 3.17 22.78
C VAL A 289 -28.90 3.91 21.63
N ILE A 290 -28.82 3.22 20.50
CA ILE A 290 -28.41 3.74 19.20
C ILE A 290 -29.64 3.67 18.29
N ASP A 291 -30.06 4.82 17.74
CA ASP A 291 -31.17 4.88 16.78
C ASP A 291 -30.62 4.70 15.37
N GLY A 292 -31.03 3.63 14.69
CA GLY A 292 -30.65 3.35 13.31
C GLY A 292 -31.44 4.11 12.25
N GLN A 293 -32.40 4.94 12.65
CA GLN A 293 -33.13 5.86 11.77
C GLN A 293 -33.84 5.19 10.56
N GLY A 294 -34.25 3.94 10.73
CA GLY A 294 -34.87 3.13 9.68
C GLY A 294 -33.88 2.52 8.68
N GLY A 295 -32.57 2.66 8.93
CA GLY A 295 -31.50 2.14 8.10
C GLY A 295 -31.37 0.62 8.14
N THR A 296 -30.45 0.11 7.34
CA THR A 296 -30.17 -1.34 7.25
C THR A 296 -28.99 -1.71 8.15
N LEU A 297 -29.18 -2.74 8.97
CA LEU A 297 -28.12 -3.38 9.72
C LEU A 297 -27.66 -4.64 8.98
N VAL A 298 -26.40 -4.65 8.55
CA VAL A 298 -25.73 -5.79 7.93
C VAL A 298 -24.72 -6.40 8.90
N PRO A 299 -24.37 -7.70 8.76
CA PRO A 299 -23.16 -8.23 9.37
C PRO A 299 -21.93 -7.38 8.99
N GLY A 300 -20.95 -7.30 9.88
CA GLY A 300 -19.71 -6.57 9.57
C GLY A 300 -19.04 -7.15 8.33
N LEU A 301 -18.49 -6.28 7.48
CA LEU A 301 -17.90 -6.70 6.21
C LEU A 301 -16.56 -7.41 6.41
N HIS A 302 -16.22 -8.24 5.43
CA HIS A 302 -14.97 -8.99 5.38
C HIS A 302 -14.16 -8.54 4.17
N ASP A 303 -12.88 -8.22 4.36
CA ASP A 303 -11.92 -8.10 3.25
C ASP A 303 -11.08 -9.38 3.18
N MET A 304 -11.27 -10.17 2.13
CA MET A 304 -10.59 -11.45 1.97
C MET A 304 -9.16 -11.33 1.43
N HIS A 305 -8.69 -10.12 1.11
CA HIS A 305 -7.34 -9.83 0.65
C HIS A 305 -6.83 -8.49 1.17
N SER A 306 -6.35 -8.49 2.41
CA SER A 306 -5.78 -7.30 3.05
C SER A 306 -4.26 -7.39 3.20
N HIS A 307 -3.64 -6.23 3.34
CA HIS A 307 -2.26 -6.07 3.79
C HIS A 307 -2.26 -5.11 4.97
N THR A 308 -2.34 -5.68 6.17
CA THR A 308 -2.75 -4.94 7.36
C THR A 308 -1.58 -4.19 8.00
N THR A 309 -1.85 -3.00 8.55
CA THR A 309 -0.94 -2.22 9.39
C THR A 309 -1.72 -1.69 10.59
N LEU A 310 -1.03 -1.22 11.63
CA LEU A 310 -1.69 -0.58 12.78
C LEU A 310 -2.54 0.64 12.38
N SER A 311 -2.12 1.39 11.36
CA SER A 311 -2.91 2.51 10.81
C SER A 311 -4.13 2.00 10.05
N SER A 312 -3.96 1.03 9.14
CA SER A 312 -5.04 0.58 8.27
C SER A 312 -6.16 -0.12 9.03
N ASN A 313 -5.86 -0.72 10.17
CA ASN A 313 -6.85 -1.28 11.10
C ASN A 313 -7.99 -0.31 11.42
N LEU A 314 -7.67 0.98 11.66
CA LEU A 314 -8.69 1.98 11.94
C LEU A 314 -9.51 2.35 10.69
N PHE A 315 -8.89 2.33 9.51
CA PHE A 315 -9.58 2.59 8.25
C PHE A 315 -10.55 1.46 7.89
N TYR A 316 -10.16 0.19 8.10
CA TYR A 316 -11.06 -0.96 7.95
C TYR A 316 -12.30 -0.82 8.83
N LEU A 317 -12.12 -0.50 10.12
CA LEU A 317 -13.26 -0.28 11.03
C LEU A 317 -14.14 0.89 10.60
N ALA A 318 -13.55 2.00 10.16
CA ALA A 318 -14.29 3.16 9.64
C ALA A 318 -15.08 2.83 8.36
N ALA A 319 -14.60 1.87 7.57
CA ALA A 319 -15.28 1.35 6.38
C ALA A 319 -16.35 0.29 6.68
N GLY A 320 -16.57 -0.08 7.95
CA GLY A 320 -17.49 -1.16 8.34
C GLY A 320 -16.93 -2.57 8.12
N VAL A 321 -15.63 -2.69 7.85
CA VAL A 321 -14.90 -3.96 7.71
C VAL A 321 -14.43 -4.38 9.11
N THR A 322 -14.99 -5.47 9.60
CA THR A 322 -14.75 -5.95 10.98
C THR A 322 -13.91 -7.23 11.02
N SER A 323 -13.61 -7.79 9.85
CA SER A 323 -12.72 -8.95 9.70
C SER A 323 -11.93 -8.84 8.41
N THR A 324 -10.68 -9.27 8.43
CA THR A 324 -9.82 -9.30 7.26
C THR A 324 -9.07 -10.62 7.17
N ARG A 325 -8.71 -11.03 5.96
CA ARG A 325 -7.72 -12.07 5.71
C ARG A 325 -6.45 -11.36 5.25
N ASP A 326 -5.44 -11.31 6.11
CA ASP A 326 -4.13 -10.74 5.79
C ASP A 326 -3.37 -11.72 4.92
N GLN A 327 -2.93 -11.25 3.74
CA GLN A 327 -2.36 -12.07 2.69
C GLN A 327 -0.82 -11.97 2.65
N GLY A 328 -0.20 -11.77 3.81
CA GLY A 328 1.24 -11.68 3.99
C GLY A 328 1.67 -10.38 4.66
N ASN A 329 2.51 -10.51 5.69
CA ASN A 329 2.99 -9.41 6.50
C ASN A 329 4.40 -9.67 7.08
N HIS A 330 4.92 -8.73 7.87
CA HIS A 330 6.02 -9.01 8.79
C HIS A 330 5.49 -9.90 9.93
N ASN A 331 5.92 -11.16 9.91
CA ASN A 331 5.28 -12.20 10.71
C ASN A 331 5.28 -11.93 12.21
N GLU A 332 6.42 -11.55 12.79
CA GLU A 332 6.54 -11.29 14.24
C GLU A 332 5.71 -10.06 14.67
N GLU A 333 5.72 -8.99 13.86
CA GLU A 333 4.92 -7.80 14.12
C GLU A 333 3.42 -8.12 14.13
N LEU A 334 2.95 -8.85 13.12
CA LEU A 334 1.55 -9.23 13.00
C LEU A 334 1.08 -10.09 14.17
N LEU A 335 1.90 -11.02 14.65
CA LEU A 335 1.59 -11.83 15.83
C LEU A 335 1.36 -10.93 17.06
N GLY A 336 2.26 -9.98 17.31
CA GLY A 336 2.13 -9.03 18.41
C GLY A 336 0.91 -8.10 18.27
N TRP A 337 0.60 -7.66 17.05
CA TRP A 337 -0.59 -6.83 16.82
C TRP A 337 -1.89 -7.59 17.08
N VAL A 338 -1.99 -8.85 16.63
CA VAL A 338 -3.17 -9.70 16.88
C VAL A 338 -3.37 -9.93 18.37
N GLU A 339 -2.31 -10.25 19.12
CA GLU A 339 -2.40 -10.37 20.58
C GLU A 339 -2.85 -9.05 21.25
N GLY A 340 -2.34 -7.91 20.77
CA GLY A 340 -2.76 -6.59 21.22
C GLY A 340 -4.24 -6.29 20.92
N MET A 341 -4.77 -6.74 19.78
CA MET A 341 -6.19 -6.59 19.44
C MET A 341 -7.08 -7.52 20.27
N ASP A 342 -6.68 -8.77 20.46
CA ASP A 342 -7.43 -9.78 21.24
C ASP A 342 -7.53 -9.38 22.72
N SER A 343 -6.50 -8.74 23.27
CA SER A 343 -6.52 -8.18 24.63
C SER A 343 -7.24 -6.84 24.76
N GLY A 344 -7.66 -6.23 23.65
CA GLY A 344 -8.30 -4.92 23.59
C GLY A 344 -7.36 -3.72 23.83
N LEU A 345 -6.05 -3.96 23.79
CA LEU A 345 -4.99 -2.94 23.87
C LEU A 345 -4.88 -2.12 22.58
N LEU A 346 -5.10 -2.77 21.43
CA LEU A 346 -5.09 -2.18 20.10
C LEU A 346 -6.48 -2.26 19.47
N ALA A 347 -6.80 -1.32 18.59
CA ALA A 347 -8.02 -1.37 17.77
C ALA A 347 -7.73 -1.94 16.39
N GLY A 348 -8.65 -2.77 15.89
CA GLY A 348 -8.63 -3.25 14.52
C GLY A 348 -9.71 -4.29 14.23
N PRO A 349 -9.84 -4.72 12.97
CA PRO A 349 -10.67 -5.87 12.61
C PRO A 349 -10.09 -7.17 13.19
N ARG A 350 -10.89 -8.24 13.18
CA ARG A 350 -10.36 -9.58 13.41
C ARG A 350 -9.51 -10.00 12.21
N ILE A 351 -8.28 -10.42 12.44
CA ILE A 351 -7.36 -10.77 11.36
C ILE A 351 -7.19 -12.29 11.29
N VAL A 352 -7.52 -12.85 10.13
CA VAL A 352 -7.12 -14.20 9.73
C VAL A 352 -5.77 -14.08 9.00
N ARG A 353 -4.74 -14.73 9.51
CA ARG A 353 -3.37 -14.57 9.01
C ARG A 353 -3.03 -15.63 7.96
N ASN A 354 -2.64 -15.20 6.77
CA ASN A 354 -2.00 -16.07 5.78
C ASN A 354 -0.50 -15.75 5.70
N GLY A 355 0.31 -16.80 5.57
CA GLY A 355 1.75 -16.68 5.42
C GLY A 355 2.11 -16.17 4.03
N PHE A 356 3.27 -15.54 3.87
CA PHE A 356 3.79 -15.15 2.56
C PHE A 356 5.03 -16.00 2.23
N LEU A 357 4.99 -16.73 1.12
CA LEU A 357 6.04 -17.65 0.69
C LEU A 357 6.42 -17.40 -0.76
N GLU A 358 7.60 -16.82 -0.97
CA GLU A 358 8.11 -16.43 -2.27
C GLU A 358 9.36 -17.24 -2.66
N GLY A 359 9.49 -17.66 -3.91
CA GLY A 359 10.70 -18.36 -4.35
C GLY A 359 11.87 -17.40 -4.53
N ARG A 360 13.08 -17.81 -4.12
CA ARG A 360 14.30 -17.02 -4.36
C ARG A 360 14.62 -16.88 -5.85
N SER A 361 14.70 -15.64 -6.32
CA SER A 361 15.13 -15.25 -7.67
C SER A 361 15.49 -13.75 -7.74
N ASP A 362 16.00 -13.32 -8.89
CA ASP A 362 16.24 -11.89 -9.18
C ASP A 362 14.95 -11.06 -9.19
N TYR A 363 13.79 -11.71 -9.28
CA TYR A 363 12.48 -11.07 -9.34
C TYR A 363 11.67 -11.21 -8.05
N SER A 364 12.18 -11.86 -7.00
CA SER A 364 11.37 -12.11 -5.80
C SER A 364 10.84 -10.82 -5.19
N ALA A 365 9.59 -10.86 -4.74
CA ALA A 365 9.12 -9.90 -3.75
C ALA A 365 9.94 -10.06 -2.47
N ARG A 366 10.66 -9.01 -2.06
CA ARG A 366 11.43 -8.98 -0.81
C ARG A 366 10.51 -8.75 0.38
N HIS A 367 9.72 -9.78 0.71
CA HIS A 367 8.76 -9.78 1.81
C HIS A 367 8.52 -11.22 2.31
N GLY A 368 8.11 -11.36 3.58
CA GLY A 368 7.86 -12.67 4.19
C GLY A 368 9.05 -13.62 4.10
N PHE A 369 8.76 -14.92 3.98
CA PHE A 369 9.79 -15.94 3.79
C PHE A 369 10.12 -16.15 2.30
N ILE A 370 11.42 -16.21 2.01
CA ILE A 370 11.95 -16.32 0.64
C ILE A 370 12.89 -17.54 0.54
N PRO A 371 12.35 -18.78 0.61
CA PRO A 371 13.16 -19.99 0.54
C PRO A 371 13.94 -20.09 -0.78
N ALA A 372 15.20 -20.49 -0.68
CA ALA A 372 16.08 -20.85 -1.79
C ALA A 372 16.06 -22.35 -2.10
N THR A 373 15.48 -23.17 -1.21
CA THR A 373 15.33 -24.62 -1.39
C THR A 373 13.93 -25.09 -0.98
N LEU A 374 13.52 -26.28 -1.44
CA LEU A 374 12.26 -26.89 -1.01
C LEU A 374 12.25 -27.15 0.51
N GLU A 375 13.37 -27.60 1.10
CA GLU A 375 13.42 -27.90 2.54
C GLU A 375 13.20 -26.65 3.38
N GLU A 376 13.86 -25.53 3.03
CA GLU A 376 13.57 -24.24 3.66
C GLU A 376 12.09 -23.85 3.49
N GLY A 377 11.51 -24.11 2.32
CA GLY A 377 10.09 -23.90 2.06
C GLY A 377 9.22 -24.70 3.02
N LEU A 378 9.50 -25.99 3.21
CA LEU A 378 8.77 -26.87 4.13
C LEU A 378 8.93 -26.43 5.60
N ASP A 379 10.12 -26.00 6.00
CA ASP A 379 10.35 -25.44 7.34
C ASP A 379 9.56 -24.16 7.57
N ASN A 380 9.46 -23.29 6.56
CA ASN A 380 8.63 -22.10 6.62
C ASN A 380 7.13 -22.45 6.73
N VAL A 381 6.65 -23.49 6.05
CA VAL A 381 5.28 -23.99 6.18
C VAL A 381 5.01 -24.48 7.61
N ARG A 382 5.94 -25.25 8.19
CA ARG A 382 5.85 -25.73 9.59
C ARG A 382 5.81 -24.56 10.56
N TRP A 383 6.66 -23.55 10.34
CA TRP A 383 6.65 -22.33 11.15
C TRP A 383 5.29 -21.64 11.11
N TYR A 384 4.67 -21.47 9.94
CA TYR A 384 3.34 -20.87 9.84
C TYR A 384 2.28 -21.68 10.61
N ALA A 385 2.31 -23.01 10.50
CA ALA A 385 1.40 -23.88 11.24
C ALA A 385 1.59 -23.75 12.76
N ASP A 386 2.83 -23.76 13.24
CA ASP A 386 3.18 -23.65 14.66
C ASP A 386 2.74 -22.30 15.27
N HIS A 387 2.56 -21.27 14.44
CA HIS A 387 2.11 -19.93 14.85
C HIS A 387 0.63 -19.68 14.53
N GLY A 388 -0.14 -20.71 14.18
CA GLY A 388 -1.59 -20.63 13.99
C GLY A 388 -2.01 -19.77 12.80
N TYR A 389 -1.26 -19.83 11.70
CA TYR A 389 -1.69 -19.27 10.42
C TYR A 389 -2.75 -20.16 9.77
N TRP A 390 -3.63 -19.53 8.99
CA TRP A 390 -4.76 -20.20 8.34
C TRP A 390 -4.36 -20.86 7.02
N GLN A 391 -3.57 -20.16 6.20
CA GLN A 391 -3.05 -20.63 4.93
C GLN A 391 -1.61 -20.17 4.69
N ILE A 392 -0.92 -20.82 3.77
CA ILE A 392 0.24 -20.24 3.09
C ILE A 392 -0.17 -19.57 1.77
N LYS A 393 0.39 -18.40 1.47
CA LYS A 393 0.27 -17.71 0.18
C LYS A 393 1.55 -17.91 -0.63
N ILE A 394 1.47 -18.71 -1.69
CA ILE A 394 2.58 -18.93 -2.61
C ILE A 394 2.64 -17.80 -3.66
N TYR A 395 3.84 -17.30 -3.96
CA TYR A 395 4.04 -16.12 -4.81
C TYR A 395 4.79 -16.40 -6.13
N ASN A 396 4.87 -15.38 -6.99
CA ASN A 396 5.19 -15.51 -8.42
C ASN A 396 6.52 -16.22 -8.74
N SER A 397 7.53 -16.08 -7.90
CA SER A 397 8.88 -16.61 -8.17
C SER A 397 9.08 -18.02 -7.62
N MET A 398 8.06 -18.62 -7.00
CA MET A 398 8.12 -19.99 -6.52
C MET A 398 8.45 -20.98 -7.64
N ASN A 399 9.29 -21.97 -7.36
CA ASN A 399 9.49 -23.08 -8.29
C ASN A 399 8.16 -23.85 -8.44
N PRO A 400 7.60 -23.99 -9.66
CA PRO A 400 6.33 -24.72 -9.84
C PRO A 400 6.35 -26.15 -9.31
N ASP A 401 7.51 -26.82 -9.31
CA ASP A 401 7.64 -28.20 -8.81
C ASP A 401 7.57 -28.28 -7.28
N TRP A 402 7.71 -27.17 -6.57
CA TRP A 402 7.61 -27.12 -5.11
C TRP A 402 6.17 -26.92 -4.63
N VAL A 403 5.25 -26.51 -5.50
CA VAL A 403 3.86 -26.21 -5.11
C VAL A 403 3.19 -27.44 -4.48
N ALA A 404 3.26 -28.61 -5.14
CA ALA A 404 2.64 -29.83 -4.65
C ALA A 404 3.18 -30.30 -3.27
N PRO A 405 4.51 -30.41 -3.04
CA PRO A 405 5.00 -30.79 -1.71
C PRO A 405 4.72 -29.75 -0.63
N LEU A 406 4.79 -28.45 -0.95
CA LEU A 406 4.44 -27.39 0.02
C LEU A 406 2.95 -27.45 0.40
N ALA A 407 2.07 -27.64 -0.57
CA ALA A 407 0.64 -27.77 -0.33
C ALA A 407 0.30 -29.03 0.47
N ALA A 408 0.94 -30.16 0.15
CA ALA A 408 0.77 -31.40 0.90
C ALA A 408 1.17 -31.23 2.38
N GLU A 409 2.27 -30.53 2.67
CA GLU A 409 2.69 -30.25 4.05
C GLU A 409 1.73 -29.29 4.77
N ALA A 410 1.27 -28.24 4.09
CA ALA A 410 0.28 -27.32 4.63
C ALA A 410 -1.02 -28.04 5.01
N HIS A 411 -1.57 -28.87 4.11
CA HIS A 411 -2.77 -29.66 4.36
C HIS A 411 -2.55 -30.71 5.46
N ARG A 412 -1.38 -31.35 5.52
CA ARG A 412 -1.03 -32.30 6.60
C ARG A 412 -1.07 -31.62 7.97
N LEU A 413 -0.73 -30.34 8.03
CA LEU A 413 -0.73 -29.50 9.24
C LEU A 413 -2.07 -28.78 9.47
N GLY A 414 -3.07 -28.99 8.61
CA GLY A 414 -4.41 -28.40 8.74
C GLY A 414 -4.53 -26.97 8.24
N MET A 415 -3.52 -26.43 7.55
CA MET A 415 -3.58 -25.15 6.85
C MET A 415 -4.06 -25.34 5.42
N GLY A 416 -4.62 -24.29 4.81
CA GLY A 416 -4.87 -24.28 3.36
C GLY A 416 -3.75 -23.59 2.56
N VAL A 417 -3.97 -23.46 1.25
CA VAL A 417 -3.03 -22.85 0.30
C VAL A 417 -3.76 -21.89 -0.62
N THR A 418 -3.23 -20.67 -0.73
CA THR A 418 -3.67 -19.65 -1.69
C THR A 418 -2.46 -19.06 -2.41
N GLY A 419 -2.70 -18.16 -3.35
CA GLY A 419 -1.69 -17.26 -3.85
C GLY A 419 -1.70 -17.06 -5.34
N HIS A 420 -0.60 -16.52 -5.83
CA HIS A 420 -0.41 -16.29 -7.24
C HIS A 420 -0.15 -17.61 -7.96
N VAL A 421 -0.33 -17.62 -9.28
CA VAL A 421 0.17 -18.72 -10.10
C VAL A 421 1.66 -18.45 -10.35
N PRO A 422 2.58 -19.32 -9.90
CA PRO A 422 4.01 -19.10 -10.14
C PRO A 422 4.32 -19.00 -11.64
N ALA A 423 5.35 -18.24 -11.99
CA ALA A 423 5.76 -18.12 -13.38
C ALA A 423 6.08 -19.49 -13.99
N PHE A 424 5.73 -19.64 -15.28
CA PHE A 424 5.85 -20.90 -16.02
C PHE A 424 4.99 -22.04 -15.45
N SER A 425 3.98 -21.72 -14.64
CA SER A 425 2.90 -22.62 -14.22
C SER A 425 1.56 -22.21 -14.85
N SER A 426 0.48 -22.88 -14.45
CA SER A 426 -0.89 -22.55 -14.86
C SER A 426 -1.87 -22.70 -13.70
N PRO A 427 -3.04 -22.03 -13.75
CA PRO A 427 -4.13 -22.25 -12.80
C PRO A 427 -4.47 -23.73 -12.65
N ASP A 428 -4.63 -24.45 -13.76
CA ASP A 428 -4.94 -25.87 -13.76
C ASP A 428 -3.90 -26.71 -13.01
N ARG A 429 -2.61 -26.36 -13.13
CA ARG A 429 -1.55 -27.06 -12.44
C ARG A 429 -1.63 -26.80 -10.94
N VAL A 430 -1.68 -25.55 -10.51
CA VAL A 430 -1.69 -25.22 -9.07
C VAL A 430 -2.95 -25.74 -8.37
N ILE A 431 -4.09 -25.80 -9.07
CA ILE A 431 -5.31 -26.45 -8.55
C ILE A 431 -5.08 -27.96 -8.32
N ARG A 432 -4.41 -28.65 -9.24
CA ARG A 432 -4.08 -30.08 -9.06
C ARG A 432 -3.05 -30.28 -7.95
N ASP A 433 -2.11 -29.35 -7.83
CA ASP A 433 -1.01 -29.40 -6.87
C ASP A 433 -1.47 -29.04 -5.45
N GLY A 434 -2.63 -28.41 -5.26
CA GLY A 434 -3.30 -28.31 -3.95
C GLY A 434 -3.79 -26.92 -3.54
N TYR A 435 -3.98 -25.98 -4.48
CA TYR A 435 -4.57 -24.68 -4.13
C TYR A 435 -6.05 -24.80 -3.69
N ASP A 436 -6.36 -24.22 -2.54
CA ASP A 436 -7.73 -24.06 -2.02
C ASP A 436 -8.43 -22.83 -2.61
N ASP A 437 -7.67 -21.77 -2.88
CA ASP A 437 -8.12 -20.60 -3.63
C ASP A 437 -7.00 -20.00 -4.48
N ILE A 438 -7.35 -19.38 -5.62
CA ILE A 438 -6.41 -18.60 -6.42
C ILE A 438 -6.55 -17.15 -5.99
N ALA A 439 -5.42 -16.48 -5.71
CA ALA A 439 -5.40 -15.06 -5.43
C ALA A 439 -5.41 -14.24 -6.72
N HIS A 440 -6.34 -13.30 -6.80
CA HIS A 440 -6.58 -12.37 -7.90
C HIS A 440 -7.18 -13.00 -9.17
N VAL A 441 -8.24 -12.39 -9.70
CA VAL A 441 -8.87 -12.83 -10.95
C VAL A 441 -7.93 -12.77 -12.16
N ASN A 442 -6.95 -11.85 -12.17
CA ASN A 442 -5.94 -11.84 -13.24
C ASN A 442 -5.06 -13.09 -13.21
N GLN A 443 -4.71 -13.65 -12.04
CA GLN A 443 -3.88 -14.87 -11.99
C GLN A 443 -4.59 -16.07 -12.64
N LEU A 444 -5.90 -16.17 -12.48
CA LEU A 444 -6.72 -17.15 -13.20
C LEU A 444 -6.74 -16.85 -14.71
N MET A 445 -7.05 -15.61 -15.11
CA MET A 445 -7.21 -15.23 -16.51
C MET A 445 -5.90 -15.26 -17.32
N LEU A 446 -4.75 -14.94 -16.71
CA LEU A 446 -3.43 -15.05 -17.33
C LEU A 446 -3.16 -16.47 -17.83
N GLY A 447 -3.68 -17.46 -17.11
CA GLY A 447 -3.64 -18.86 -17.52
C GLY A 447 -4.44 -19.19 -18.79
N TRP A 448 -5.20 -18.26 -19.34
CA TRP A 448 -5.92 -18.39 -20.61
C TRP A 448 -5.40 -17.45 -21.71
N ILE A 449 -4.82 -16.31 -21.35
CA ILE A 449 -4.43 -15.24 -22.30
C ILE A 449 -2.93 -15.14 -22.58
N LEU A 450 -2.07 -15.72 -21.74
CA LEU A 450 -0.62 -15.73 -21.97
C LEU A 450 -0.13 -17.05 -22.58
N ASP A 451 0.97 -16.95 -23.32
CA ASP A 451 1.77 -18.11 -23.71
C ASP A 451 2.54 -18.65 -22.49
N PRO A 452 2.66 -19.99 -22.31
CA PRO A 452 3.39 -20.57 -21.17
C PRO A 452 4.85 -20.12 -21.01
N LYS A 453 5.48 -19.55 -22.05
CA LYS A 453 6.86 -19.03 -22.01
C LYS A 453 6.96 -17.57 -21.53
N GLU A 454 5.83 -16.87 -21.42
CA GLU A 454 5.80 -15.48 -20.97
C GLU A 454 6.03 -15.39 -19.45
N ASP A 455 6.97 -14.54 -19.04
CA ASP A 455 7.42 -14.46 -17.64
C ASP A 455 6.55 -13.49 -16.82
N THR A 456 5.68 -14.07 -15.99
CA THR A 456 4.77 -13.33 -15.10
C THR A 456 5.47 -12.69 -13.89
N ARG A 457 6.78 -12.92 -13.68
CA ARG A 457 7.55 -12.20 -12.65
C ARG A 457 7.81 -10.74 -13.02
N THR A 458 7.59 -10.36 -14.28
CA THR A 458 7.67 -8.98 -14.78
C THR A 458 6.31 -8.25 -14.67
N PRO A 459 6.22 -6.93 -14.95
CA PRO A 459 4.95 -6.21 -15.03
C PRO A 459 3.94 -6.78 -16.03
N LEU A 460 4.34 -7.71 -16.91
CA LEU A 460 3.45 -8.39 -17.86
C LEU A 460 2.23 -9.05 -17.19
N ARG A 461 2.36 -9.56 -15.95
CA ARG A 461 1.21 -10.11 -15.20
C ARG A 461 0.08 -9.11 -14.92
N LEU A 462 0.35 -7.83 -15.16
CA LEU A 462 -0.59 -6.73 -14.97
C LEU A 462 -1.03 -6.20 -16.34
N THR A 463 -0.07 -5.84 -17.20
CA THR A 463 -0.34 -5.23 -18.50
C THR A 463 -0.93 -6.21 -19.53
N GLY A 464 -0.66 -7.51 -19.39
CA GLY A 464 -1.19 -8.55 -20.28
C GLY A 464 -2.71 -8.65 -20.27
N MET A 465 -3.39 -8.09 -19.27
CA MET A 465 -4.84 -8.17 -19.12
C MET A 465 -5.64 -7.49 -20.24
N ALA A 466 -5.05 -6.54 -20.98
CA ALA A 466 -5.66 -5.96 -22.18
C ALA A 466 -5.98 -7.03 -23.25
N ARG A 467 -5.21 -8.13 -23.31
CA ARG A 467 -5.45 -9.26 -24.23
C ARG A 467 -6.74 -10.02 -23.92
N GLY A 468 -7.29 -9.87 -22.71
CA GLY A 468 -8.54 -10.49 -22.31
C GLY A 468 -9.75 -10.07 -23.16
N LYS A 469 -9.66 -8.96 -23.90
CA LYS A 469 -10.73 -8.51 -24.81
C LYS A 469 -11.20 -9.58 -25.81
N ASP A 470 -10.29 -10.45 -26.26
CA ASP A 470 -10.55 -11.50 -27.26
C ASP A 470 -10.81 -12.88 -26.63
N LEU A 471 -10.87 -12.99 -25.30
CA LEU A 471 -11.01 -14.25 -24.61
C LEU A 471 -12.41 -14.87 -24.84
N ASP A 472 -12.42 -16.07 -25.43
CA ASP A 472 -13.60 -16.92 -25.55
C ASP A 472 -13.78 -17.79 -24.30
N LEU A 473 -14.78 -17.42 -23.49
CA LEU A 473 -15.15 -18.12 -22.26
C LEU A 473 -15.79 -19.48 -22.51
N THR A 474 -16.25 -19.76 -23.73
CA THR A 474 -16.81 -21.06 -24.11
C THR A 474 -15.75 -22.06 -24.58
N SER A 475 -14.50 -21.60 -24.73
CA SER A 475 -13.40 -22.43 -25.21
C SER A 475 -13.16 -23.64 -24.29
N PRO A 476 -12.71 -24.79 -24.85
CA PRO A 476 -12.43 -25.99 -24.06
C PRO A 476 -11.42 -25.75 -22.93
N ARG A 477 -10.47 -24.83 -23.12
CA ARG A 477 -9.46 -24.48 -22.10
C ARG A 477 -10.11 -23.82 -20.88
N VAL A 478 -10.98 -22.84 -21.09
CA VAL A 478 -11.68 -22.16 -19.99
C VAL A 478 -12.59 -23.16 -19.27
N GLN A 479 -13.41 -23.91 -20.01
CA GLN A 479 -14.34 -24.88 -19.43
C GLN A 479 -13.63 -25.96 -18.61
N ALA A 480 -12.48 -26.47 -19.08
CA ALA A 480 -11.66 -27.42 -18.33
C ALA A 480 -11.17 -26.87 -16.99
N THR A 481 -10.73 -25.60 -16.94
CA THR A 481 -10.37 -24.95 -15.67
C THR A 481 -11.57 -24.83 -14.73
N ILE A 482 -12.75 -24.43 -15.25
CA ILE A 482 -13.96 -24.30 -14.42
C ILE A 482 -14.39 -25.65 -13.84
N ASP A 483 -14.42 -26.70 -14.66
CA ASP A 483 -14.76 -28.06 -14.21
C ASP A 483 -13.76 -28.56 -13.16
N LEU A 484 -12.47 -28.26 -13.33
CA LEU A 484 -11.45 -28.60 -12.37
C LEU A 484 -11.64 -27.86 -11.03
N MET A 485 -11.94 -26.55 -11.07
CA MET A 485 -12.25 -25.79 -9.85
C MET A 485 -13.46 -26.38 -9.12
N LYS A 486 -14.52 -26.76 -9.84
CA LYS A 486 -15.70 -27.42 -9.26
C LYS A 486 -15.34 -28.77 -8.64
N ALA A 487 -14.58 -29.59 -9.35
CA ALA A 487 -14.18 -30.91 -8.89
C ALA A 487 -13.27 -30.86 -7.65
N LYS A 488 -12.49 -29.79 -7.49
CA LYS A 488 -11.58 -29.59 -6.36
C LYS A 488 -12.13 -28.68 -5.27
N GLY A 489 -13.25 -28.00 -5.50
CA GLY A 489 -13.78 -27.00 -4.57
C GLY A 489 -12.87 -25.76 -4.45
N THR A 490 -12.05 -25.48 -5.47
CA THR A 490 -11.15 -24.32 -5.48
C THR A 490 -11.95 -23.04 -5.66
N LYS A 491 -11.64 -22.04 -4.84
CA LYS A 491 -12.31 -20.74 -4.80
C LYS A 491 -11.49 -19.69 -5.54
N LEU A 492 -12.05 -18.49 -5.72
CA LEU A 492 -11.32 -17.35 -6.26
C LEU A 492 -11.37 -16.18 -5.30
N ASP A 493 -10.22 -15.74 -4.83
CA ASP A 493 -10.04 -14.41 -4.23
C ASP A 493 -9.93 -13.40 -5.36
N THR A 494 -10.94 -12.55 -5.49
CA THR A 494 -11.22 -11.87 -6.76
C THR A 494 -10.34 -10.66 -7.00
N THR A 495 -10.23 -9.77 -6.00
CA THR A 495 -9.53 -8.48 -6.11
C THR A 495 -9.86 -7.77 -7.42
N ALA A 496 -11.14 -7.76 -7.79
CA ALA A 496 -11.56 -7.25 -9.09
C ALA A 496 -11.48 -5.73 -9.14
N MET A 497 -11.67 -5.04 -8.02
CA MET A 497 -11.61 -3.58 -7.92
C MET A 497 -10.18 -3.04 -8.06
N ILE A 498 -9.15 -3.75 -7.57
CA ILE A 498 -7.76 -3.30 -7.79
C ILE A 498 -7.38 -3.50 -9.25
N LEU A 499 -7.93 -4.54 -9.89
CA LEU A 499 -7.76 -4.77 -11.32
C LEU A 499 -8.51 -3.73 -12.16
N GLU A 500 -9.70 -3.31 -11.73
CA GLU A 500 -10.42 -2.16 -12.29
C GLU A 500 -9.53 -0.91 -12.26
N ARG A 501 -8.99 -0.57 -11.08
CA ARG A 501 -8.09 0.57 -10.93
C ARG A 501 -6.88 0.43 -11.84
N LEU A 502 -6.22 -0.72 -11.83
CA LEU A 502 -5.04 -0.96 -12.66
C LEU A 502 -5.34 -0.70 -14.14
N MET A 503 -6.41 -1.31 -14.67
CA MET A 503 -6.73 -1.29 -16.10
C MET A 503 -7.34 0.04 -16.55
N LEU A 504 -8.19 0.65 -15.72
CA LEU A 504 -9.04 1.78 -16.12
C LEU A 504 -8.55 3.15 -15.61
N SER A 505 -7.55 3.19 -14.73
CA SER A 505 -7.04 4.45 -14.19
C SER A 505 -6.35 5.34 -15.22
N ARG A 506 -6.75 6.61 -15.27
CA ARG A 506 -6.15 7.61 -16.14
C ARG A 506 -5.71 8.83 -15.33
N SER A 507 -4.52 9.31 -15.66
CA SER A 507 -3.91 10.53 -15.14
C SER A 507 -4.94 11.67 -15.00
N GLY A 508 -5.07 12.22 -13.79
CA GLY A 508 -5.96 13.33 -13.48
C GLY A 508 -7.42 12.95 -13.18
N GLN A 509 -7.79 11.67 -13.30
CA GLN A 509 -9.17 11.21 -13.13
C GLN A 509 -9.37 10.48 -11.80
N VAL A 510 -10.50 10.77 -11.15
CA VAL A 510 -10.96 10.03 -9.97
C VAL A 510 -11.58 8.71 -10.42
N GLN A 511 -11.13 7.61 -9.82
CA GLN A 511 -11.68 6.28 -10.10
C GLN A 511 -12.99 6.04 -9.36
N ALA A 512 -13.84 5.16 -9.90
CA ALA A 512 -15.14 4.84 -9.31
C ALA A 512 -15.02 4.39 -7.85
N GLY A 513 -14.01 3.55 -7.54
CA GLY A 513 -13.76 3.07 -6.18
C GLY A 513 -13.28 4.12 -5.18
N ASP A 514 -12.93 5.33 -5.62
CA ASP A 514 -12.44 6.41 -4.76
C ASP A 514 -13.43 7.59 -4.69
N ALA A 515 -14.38 7.68 -5.62
CA ALA A 515 -15.25 8.84 -5.83
C ALA A 515 -16.06 9.27 -4.59
N TYR A 516 -16.44 8.34 -3.73
CA TYR A 516 -17.27 8.63 -2.56
C TYR A 516 -16.53 9.28 -1.39
N TYR A 517 -15.20 9.19 -1.35
CA TYR A 517 -14.42 9.64 -0.19
C TYR A 517 -13.18 10.46 -0.55
N ILE A 518 -12.82 10.58 -1.83
CA ILE A 518 -11.58 11.23 -2.26
C ILE A 518 -11.47 12.69 -1.80
N ASP A 519 -12.57 13.43 -1.75
CA ASP A 519 -12.55 14.83 -1.33
C ASP A 519 -12.48 15.01 0.20
N HIS A 520 -12.58 13.92 0.96
CA HIS A 520 -12.50 13.88 2.42
C HIS A 520 -11.17 13.38 2.95
N VAL A 521 -10.20 13.09 2.07
CA VAL A 521 -8.87 12.60 2.43
C VAL A 521 -7.77 13.60 2.07
N PRO A 522 -6.57 13.50 2.68
CA PRO A 522 -5.50 14.47 2.45
C PRO A 522 -4.94 14.49 1.02
N ILE A 523 -4.33 15.63 0.64
CA ILE A 523 -3.99 15.93 -0.76
C ILE A 523 -3.01 14.93 -1.39
N ALA A 524 -2.05 14.37 -0.64
CA ALA A 524 -1.08 13.43 -1.19
C ALA A 524 -1.77 12.12 -1.59
N TYR A 525 -2.66 11.61 -0.73
CA TYR A 525 -3.50 10.45 -1.03
C TYR A 525 -4.41 10.73 -2.22
N GLN A 526 -5.05 11.92 -2.28
CA GLN A 526 -5.88 12.30 -3.43
C GLN A 526 -5.12 12.23 -4.74
N ARG A 527 -3.90 12.76 -4.76
CA ARG A 527 -3.06 12.79 -5.96
C ARG A 527 -2.54 11.41 -6.32
N TYR A 528 -2.19 10.58 -5.33
CA TYR A 528 -1.84 9.17 -5.55
C TYR A 528 -2.96 8.40 -6.27
N ARG A 529 -4.22 8.59 -5.87
CA ARG A 529 -5.37 7.92 -6.47
C ARG A 529 -5.78 8.44 -7.85
N LYS A 530 -5.18 9.54 -8.34
CA LYS A 530 -5.42 10.14 -9.66
C LYS A 530 -4.32 9.83 -10.69
N ARG A 531 -3.48 8.81 -10.44
CA ARG A 531 -2.40 8.39 -11.35
C ARG A 531 -2.88 7.34 -12.35
N SER A 532 -2.13 7.17 -13.44
CA SER A 532 -2.23 5.99 -14.29
C SER A 532 -1.35 4.87 -13.75
N PHE A 533 -1.90 3.67 -13.60
CA PHE A 533 -1.15 2.51 -13.10
C PHE A 533 -0.61 1.60 -14.21
N VAL A 534 -1.14 1.71 -15.43
CA VAL A 534 -0.57 1.09 -16.64
C VAL A 534 -0.16 2.17 -17.63
N THR A 535 0.81 1.83 -18.48
CA THR A 535 1.14 2.67 -19.64
C THR A 535 0.06 2.51 -20.69
N VAL A 536 -0.41 3.62 -21.24
CA VAL A 536 -1.38 3.66 -22.35
C VAL A 536 -0.74 4.47 -23.47
N ASN A 537 -0.33 3.79 -24.54
CA ASN A 537 0.41 4.39 -25.65
C ASN A 537 -0.50 4.84 -26.80
N SER A 538 -1.74 4.36 -26.85
CA SER A 538 -2.70 4.72 -27.89
C SER A 538 -4.16 4.62 -27.42
N PRO A 539 -5.11 5.29 -28.10
CA PRO A 539 -6.54 5.12 -27.82
C PRO A 539 -7.03 3.67 -28.03
N GLN A 540 -6.39 2.90 -28.90
CA GLN A 540 -6.75 1.48 -29.09
C GLN A 540 -6.33 0.65 -27.87
N GLU A 541 -5.13 0.87 -27.34
CA GLU A 541 -4.67 0.19 -26.12
C GLU A 541 -5.56 0.54 -24.91
N ASP A 542 -6.00 1.79 -24.81
CA ASP A 542 -7.00 2.23 -23.83
C ASP A 542 -8.31 1.42 -23.97
N ALA A 543 -8.85 1.34 -25.19
CA ALA A 543 -10.06 0.57 -25.49
C ALA A 543 -9.89 -0.93 -25.20
N ASP A 544 -8.70 -1.47 -25.42
CA ASP A 544 -8.37 -2.87 -25.13
C ASP A 544 -8.39 -3.15 -23.62
N TYR A 545 -7.89 -2.22 -22.79
CA TYR A 545 -8.05 -2.32 -21.32
C TYR A 545 -9.53 -2.25 -20.90
N GLN A 546 -10.31 -1.34 -21.48
CA GLN A 546 -11.76 -1.24 -21.18
C GLN A 546 -12.48 -2.56 -21.53
N ALA A 547 -12.23 -3.11 -22.71
CA ALA A 547 -12.81 -4.38 -23.15
C ALA A 547 -12.29 -5.57 -22.32
N GLY A 548 -11.01 -5.57 -21.95
CA GLY A 548 -10.41 -6.56 -21.06
C GLY A 548 -11.06 -6.56 -19.68
N PHE A 549 -11.34 -5.38 -19.10
CA PHE A 549 -12.04 -5.32 -17.80
C PHE A 549 -13.50 -5.76 -17.92
N LYS A 550 -14.19 -5.45 -19.01
CA LYS A 550 -15.51 -6.04 -19.28
C LYS A 550 -15.46 -7.57 -19.28
N LYS A 551 -14.40 -8.17 -19.84
CA LYS A 551 -14.20 -9.62 -19.77
C LYS A 551 -14.00 -10.13 -18.35
N VAL A 552 -13.34 -9.38 -17.47
CA VAL A 552 -13.22 -9.71 -16.03
C VAL A 552 -14.62 -9.85 -15.41
N LEU A 553 -15.53 -8.91 -15.68
CA LEU A 553 -16.92 -8.99 -15.20
C LEU A 553 -17.63 -10.25 -15.71
N GLU A 554 -17.47 -10.59 -16.99
CA GLU A 554 -18.02 -11.82 -17.58
C GLU A 554 -17.44 -13.08 -16.91
N VAL A 555 -16.15 -13.09 -16.54
CA VAL A 555 -15.51 -14.19 -15.81
C VAL A 555 -16.08 -14.32 -14.40
N LEU A 556 -16.25 -13.23 -13.66
CA LEU A 556 -16.87 -13.28 -12.32
C LEU A 556 -18.28 -13.88 -12.39
N LYS A 557 -19.08 -13.47 -13.38
CA LYS A 557 -20.41 -14.01 -13.60
C LYS A 557 -20.39 -15.49 -13.96
N LEU A 558 -19.48 -15.91 -14.84
CA LEU A 558 -19.30 -17.32 -15.23
C LEU A 558 -18.99 -18.20 -14.02
N LEU A 559 -18.10 -17.74 -13.14
CA LEU A 559 -17.71 -18.45 -11.92
C LEU A 559 -18.89 -18.55 -10.95
N ASP A 560 -19.62 -17.45 -10.76
CA ASP A 560 -20.83 -17.40 -9.93
C ASP A 560 -21.93 -18.36 -10.44
N ASP A 561 -22.18 -18.38 -11.75
CA ASP A 561 -23.15 -19.27 -12.40
C ASP A 561 -22.76 -20.75 -12.28
N ASN A 562 -21.46 -21.02 -12.12
CA ASN A 562 -20.94 -22.36 -11.89
C ASN A 562 -20.82 -22.74 -10.40
N ASN A 563 -21.29 -21.88 -9.49
CA ASN A 563 -21.20 -22.04 -8.04
C ASN A 563 -19.75 -22.16 -7.53
N ILE A 564 -18.80 -21.53 -8.22
CA ILE A 564 -17.47 -21.31 -7.67
C ILE A 564 -17.57 -20.18 -6.63
N GLN A 565 -17.07 -20.43 -5.42
CA GLN A 565 -17.09 -19.42 -4.37
C GLN A 565 -16.13 -18.28 -4.72
N LEU A 566 -16.68 -17.07 -4.76
CA LEU A 566 -15.91 -15.83 -4.89
C LEU A 566 -15.67 -15.25 -3.49
N LEU A 567 -14.43 -14.85 -3.22
CA LEU A 567 -14.01 -14.24 -1.96
C LEU A 567 -13.73 -12.76 -2.23
N PRO A 568 -14.54 -11.83 -1.68
CA PRO A 568 -14.37 -10.40 -1.93
C PRO A 568 -13.14 -9.89 -1.18
N GLY A 569 -12.02 -9.83 -1.88
CA GLY A 569 -10.77 -9.22 -1.43
C GLY A 569 -10.47 -7.95 -2.21
N THR A 570 -9.73 -7.00 -1.64
CA THR A 570 -9.42 -5.74 -2.34
C THR A 570 -7.98 -5.63 -2.81
N ASP A 571 -7.02 -6.23 -2.08
CA ASP A 571 -5.59 -5.94 -2.23
C ASP A 571 -5.26 -4.43 -2.09
N ASP A 572 -6.07 -3.73 -1.26
CA ASP A 572 -5.95 -2.31 -0.98
C ASP A 572 -5.86 -2.08 0.55
N GLY A 573 -4.95 -1.21 0.97
CA GLY A 573 -4.58 -1.06 2.38
C GLY A 573 -5.49 -0.17 3.23
N THR A 574 -6.73 0.10 2.84
CA THR A 574 -7.60 1.07 3.56
C THR A 574 -8.98 0.53 3.96
N GLY A 575 -9.46 -0.54 3.32
CA GLY A 575 -10.82 -1.04 3.52
C GLY A 575 -11.93 -0.22 2.87
N PHE A 576 -11.69 1.05 2.49
CA PHE A 576 -12.68 1.89 1.79
C PHE A 576 -13.11 1.28 0.45
N SER A 577 -12.20 0.56 -0.18
CA SER A 577 -12.34 -0.16 -1.44
C SER A 577 -13.21 -1.42 -1.38
N VAL A 578 -13.52 -1.96 -0.19
CA VAL A 578 -14.35 -3.18 -0.06
C VAL A 578 -15.74 -2.95 -0.65
N HIS A 579 -16.32 -1.76 -0.43
CA HIS A 579 -17.60 -1.39 -1.02
C HIS A 579 -17.57 -1.46 -2.54
N ARG A 580 -16.46 -1.02 -3.16
CA ARG A 580 -16.30 -1.11 -4.61
C ARG A 580 -16.15 -2.54 -5.10
N GLU A 581 -15.45 -3.41 -4.38
CA GLU A 581 -15.36 -4.84 -4.73
C GLU A 581 -16.76 -5.47 -4.82
N LEU A 582 -17.63 -5.16 -3.86
CA LEU A 582 -19.02 -5.61 -3.87
C LEU A 582 -19.82 -4.99 -5.04
N GLU A 583 -19.65 -3.70 -5.32
CA GLU A 583 -20.27 -3.07 -6.49
C GLU A 583 -19.84 -3.70 -7.81
N VAL A 584 -18.57 -4.13 -7.93
CA VAL A 584 -18.05 -4.82 -9.12
C VAL A 584 -18.73 -6.17 -9.32
N TYR A 585 -19.07 -6.91 -8.25
CA TYR A 585 -19.85 -8.14 -8.36
C TYR A 585 -21.26 -7.85 -8.89
N VAL A 586 -21.89 -6.76 -8.43
CA VAL A 586 -23.18 -6.32 -8.96
C VAL A 586 -23.09 -5.91 -10.43
N ALA A 587 -22.03 -5.21 -10.81
CA ALA A 587 -21.76 -4.85 -12.20
C ALA A 587 -21.53 -6.09 -13.10
N ALA A 588 -20.99 -7.18 -12.54
CA ALA A 588 -20.90 -8.48 -13.22
C ALA A 588 -22.26 -9.19 -13.37
N GLY A 589 -23.32 -8.72 -12.70
CA GLY A 589 -24.66 -9.30 -12.76
C GLY A 589 -25.00 -10.25 -11.61
N ILE A 590 -24.21 -10.24 -10.53
CA ILE A 590 -24.53 -10.93 -9.28
C ILE A 590 -25.51 -10.05 -8.48
N THR A 591 -26.57 -10.64 -7.92
CA THR A 591 -27.58 -9.83 -7.20
C THR A 591 -26.98 -9.20 -5.92
N PRO A 592 -27.37 -7.98 -5.52
CA PRO A 592 -26.84 -7.35 -4.31
C PRO A 592 -26.97 -8.21 -3.04
N ALA A 593 -28.08 -8.94 -2.89
CA ALA A 593 -28.30 -9.79 -1.73
C ALA A 593 -27.38 -11.03 -1.72
N LYS A 594 -26.97 -11.54 -2.88
CA LYS A 594 -25.97 -12.60 -2.99
C LYS A 594 -24.56 -12.06 -2.77
N THR A 595 -24.27 -10.85 -3.26
CA THR A 595 -22.99 -10.17 -3.02
C THR A 595 -22.73 -9.90 -1.52
N LEU A 596 -23.77 -9.56 -0.76
CA LEU A 596 -23.67 -9.35 0.70
C LEU A 596 -23.61 -10.64 1.53
N ARG A 597 -23.87 -11.80 0.91
CA ARG A 597 -23.87 -13.11 1.58
C ARG A 597 -22.49 -13.74 1.43
#